data_AF-Q0K2A3-F1
#
_entry.id   AF-Q0K2A3-F1
#
_cell.length_a   1.000
_cell.length_b   1.000
_cell.length_c   1.000
_cell.angle_alpha   90.00
_cell.angle_beta   90.00
_cell.angle_gamma   90.00
#
_symmetry.space_group_name_H-M   'P 1'
#
loop_
_entity.id
_entity.type
_entity.pdbx_description
1 polymer ?
#
loop_
_entity_poly.entity_id
_entity_poly.type
_entity_poly.pdbx_seq_one_letter_code
_entity_poly.pdbx_strand_id
1 'polypeptide(L)'
;MPAKEVEISDGWLQRRSDPTQRESVSAPITRAGGHAIEARASARPGKERKQYAMHAFGAVFAEVHVDPDLGEIRVHRIVASYGVGRLLNRKTAHSQLKGGIIWGIGMALHEKTELDPVTGRVANANLAEYHVPVNADVGTIDAGAYGTCRLRWTSCWTEARSGPGWLRWPPSNGKMSPTGLVPAT
;
A
#
# COMPACT_ATOMS: atom_id res chain seq x y z
N MET A 1 -39.44 -5.56 11.84
CA MET A 1 -38.71 -4.31 11.56
C MET A 1 -38.24 -4.32 10.11
N PRO A 2 -38.27 -3.20 9.38
CA PRO A 2 -37.78 -3.17 8.00
C PRO A 2 -36.24 -3.33 7.99
N ALA A 3 -35.72 -4.11 7.04
CA ALA A 3 -34.29 -4.48 6.98
C ALA A 3 -33.32 -3.27 6.92
N LYS A 4 -33.79 -2.13 6.41
CA LYS A 4 -32.99 -0.89 6.31
C LYS A 4 -32.73 -0.21 7.66
N GLU A 5 -33.53 -0.50 8.68
CA GLU A 5 -33.42 0.10 10.02
C GLU A 5 -32.54 -0.71 10.97
N VAL A 6 -31.97 -1.82 10.50
CA VAL A 6 -31.21 -2.76 11.31
C VAL A 6 -29.72 -2.64 10.98
N GLU A 7 -28.89 -2.82 12.00
CA GLU A 7 -27.43 -2.84 11.92
C GLU A 7 -26.87 -3.97 12.77
N ILE A 8 -25.71 -4.49 12.37
CA ILE A 8 -24.96 -5.49 13.14
C ILE A 8 -23.73 -4.80 13.72
N SER A 9 -23.61 -4.76 15.05
CA SER A 9 -22.44 -4.23 15.75
C SER A 9 -22.09 -5.12 16.93
N ASP A 10 -20.81 -5.43 17.10
CA ASP A 10 -20.28 -6.13 18.29
C ASP A 10 -21.02 -7.42 18.67
N GLY A 11 -21.50 -8.18 17.68
CA GLY A 11 -22.25 -9.42 17.89
C GLY A 11 -23.75 -9.25 18.19
N TRP A 12 -24.27 -8.02 18.13
CA TRP A 12 -25.67 -7.68 18.29
C TRP A 12 -26.33 -7.26 16.97
N LEU A 13 -27.55 -7.70 16.77
CA LEU A 13 -28.47 -7.19 15.76
C LEU A 13 -29.34 -6.13 16.44
N GLN A 14 -29.16 -4.87 16.10
CA GLN A 14 -29.81 -3.75 16.79
C GLN A 14 -30.48 -2.79 15.81
N ARG A 15 -31.47 -2.05 16.31
CA ARG A 15 -32.09 -0.96 15.55
C ARG A 15 -31.12 0.22 15.48
N ARG A 16 -30.94 0.79 14.29
CA ARG A 16 -30.06 1.96 14.05
C ARG A 16 -30.45 3.18 14.88
N SER A 17 -31.75 3.41 15.07
CA SER A 17 -32.27 4.57 15.81
C SER A 17 -32.34 4.39 17.33
N ASP A 18 -32.35 3.13 17.80
CA ASP A 18 -32.49 2.80 19.22
C ASP A 18 -31.68 1.54 19.55
N PRO A 19 -30.42 1.68 20.00
CA PRO A 19 -29.53 0.57 20.33
C PRO A 19 -30.01 -0.30 21.52
N THR A 20 -31.02 0.15 22.28
CA THR A 20 -31.60 -0.65 23.37
C THR A 20 -32.47 -1.79 22.84
N GLN A 21 -33.05 -1.60 21.65
CA GLN A 21 -33.77 -2.65 20.91
C GLN A 21 -32.77 -3.50 20.12
N ARG A 22 -32.26 -4.53 20.80
CA ARG A 22 -31.24 -5.42 20.26
C ARG A 22 -31.52 -6.89 20.61
N GLU A 23 -31.04 -7.76 19.75
CA GLU A 23 -30.99 -9.20 19.97
C GLU A 23 -29.61 -9.74 19.58
N SER A 24 -29.24 -10.92 20.10
CA SER A 24 -28.00 -11.59 19.67
C SER A 24 -28.05 -11.89 18.18
N VAL A 25 -26.93 -11.74 17.45
CA VAL A 25 -26.83 -12.12 16.03
C VAL A 25 -27.15 -13.61 15.80
N SER A 26 -27.05 -14.46 16.82
CA SER A 26 -27.46 -15.86 16.74
C SER A 26 -28.98 -16.09 16.83
N ALA A 27 -29.75 -15.14 17.39
CA ALA A 27 -31.19 -15.32 17.62
C ALA A 27 -32.02 -15.56 16.34
N PRO A 28 -31.74 -14.90 15.21
CA PRO A 28 -32.36 -15.25 13.93
C PRO A 28 -32.13 -16.70 13.49
N ILE A 29 -30.94 -17.25 13.73
CA ILE A 29 -30.60 -18.64 13.38
C ILE A 29 -31.41 -19.63 14.22
N THR A 30 -31.52 -19.35 15.53
CA THR A 30 -32.36 -20.16 16.42
C THR A 30 -33.83 -20.12 16.02
N ARG A 31 -34.36 -18.94 15.66
CA ARG A 31 -35.76 -18.81 15.19
C ARG A 31 -36.01 -19.47 13.84
N ALA A 32 -34.99 -19.57 12.99
CA ALA A 32 -35.05 -20.34 11.75
C ALA A 32 -35.00 -21.87 11.98
N GLY A 33 -35.03 -22.33 13.23
CA GLY A 33 -34.98 -23.75 13.58
C GLY A 33 -33.62 -24.38 13.32
N GLY A 34 -32.53 -23.60 13.32
CA GLY A 34 -31.18 -24.10 13.05
C GLY A 34 -30.88 -24.38 11.57
N HIS A 35 -31.80 -24.08 10.65
CA HIS A 35 -31.53 -24.15 9.22
C HIS A 35 -30.52 -23.08 8.82
N ALA A 36 -29.61 -23.43 7.90
CA ALA A 36 -28.61 -22.50 7.38
C ALA A 36 -29.30 -21.33 6.67
N ILE A 37 -28.91 -20.10 7.04
CA ILE A 37 -29.34 -18.88 6.35
C ILE A 37 -28.28 -18.56 5.31
N GLU A 38 -28.59 -18.80 4.04
CA GLU A 38 -27.69 -18.54 2.92
C GLU A 38 -28.16 -17.35 2.08
N ALA A 39 -27.22 -16.52 1.67
CA ALA A 39 -27.45 -15.47 0.69
C ALA A 39 -26.26 -15.43 -0.29
N ARG A 40 -26.55 -15.28 -1.58
CA ARG A 40 -25.53 -15.07 -2.61
C ARG A 40 -25.64 -13.66 -3.15
N ALA A 41 -24.52 -12.96 -3.19
CA ALA A 41 -24.39 -11.65 -3.82
C ALA A 41 -23.19 -11.67 -4.76
N SER A 42 -23.26 -10.85 -5.81
CA SER A 42 -22.12 -10.60 -6.70
C SER A 42 -21.85 -9.10 -6.74
N ALA A 43 -20.57 -8.74 -6.67
CA ALA A 43 -20.13 -7.37 -6.83
C ALA A 43 -19.42 -7.24 -8.18
N ARG A 44 -19.82 -6.26 -8.98
CA ARG A 44 -19.13 -5.85 -10.20
C ARG A 44 -18.69 -4.39 -10.05
N PRO A 45 -17.62 -3.97 -10.71
CA PRO A 45 -17.27 -2.55 -10.76
C PRO A 45 -18.47 -1.73 -11.25
N GLY A 46 -18.87 -0.73 -10.46
CA GLY A 46 -20.04 0.09 -10.75
C GLY A 46 -19.84 1.02 -11.95
N LYS A 47 -20.93 1.68 -12.37
CA LYS A 47 -20.88 2.67 -13.46
C LYS A 47 -19.98 3.86 -13.11
N GLU A 48 -19.65 4.07 -11.83
CA GLU A 48 -18.76 5.16 -11.40
C GLU A 48 -17.38 5.07 -12.05
N ARG A 49 -16.89 3.87 -12.41
CA ARG A 49 -15.61 3.73 -13.15
C ARG A 49 -15.61 4.38 -14.53
N LYS A 50 -16.78 4.66 -15.12
CA LYS A 50 -16.88 5.40 -16.39
C LYS A 50 -16.77 6.93 -16.18
N GLN A 51 -16.99 7.40 -14.96
CA GLN A 51 -17.01 8.83 -14.62
C GLN A 51 -15.79 9.25 -13.80
N TYR A 52 -15.23 8.35 -12.99
CA TYR A 52 -14.11 8.61 -12.11
C TYR A 52 -13.03 7.54 -12.27
N ALA A 53 -11.79 8.02 -12.35
CA ALA A 53 -10.62 7.17 -12.37
C ALA A 53 -10.22 6.80 -10.93
N MET A 54 -10.35 5.52 -10.57
CA MET A 54 -9.92 5.02 -9.27
C MET A 54 -8.45 4.60 -9.34
N HIS A 55 -7.56 5.58 -9.21
CA HIS A 55 -6.11 5.35 -9.18
C HIS A 55 -5.57 5.35 -7.75
N ALA A 56 -4.57 4.51 -7.53
CA ALA A 56 -3.66 4.67 -6.41
C ALA A 56 -2.49 5.53 -6.86
N PHE A 57 -2.03 6.41 -5.98
CA PHE A 57 -0.86 7.25 -6.24
C PHE A 57 0.24 6.89 -5.26
N GLY A 58 1.49 7.10 -5.65
CA GLY A 58 2.64 6.85 -4.80
C GLY A 58 3.80 7.77 -5.15
N ALA A 59 4.59 8.11 -4.15
CA ALA A 59 5.89 8.73 -4.31
C ALA A 59 6.92 7.85 -3.60
N VAL A 60 7.99 7.50 -4.30
CA VAL A 60 9.06 6.61 -3.80
C VAL A 60 10.39 7.33 -4.01
N PHE A 61 11.19 7.37 -2.96
CA PHE A 61 12.52 7.96 -2.94
C PHE A 61 13.52 6.88 -2.55
N ALA A 62 14.60 6.75 -3.31
CA ALA A 62 15.66 5.79 -3.05
C ALA A 62 17.00 6.51 -2.83
N GLU A 63 17.68 6.14 -1.77
CA GLU A 63 19.06 6.49 -1.47
C GLU A 63 19.94 5.32 -1.87
N VAL A 64 20.82 5.55 -2.85
CA VAL A 64 21.70 4.54 -3.41
C VAL A 64 23.15 4.98 -3.31
N HIS A 65 24.04 4.03 -3.02
CA HIS A 65 25.48 4.22 -3.07
C HIS A 65 26.03 3.47 -4.27
N VAL A 66 26.96 4.11 -4.98
CA VAL A 66 27.61 3.54 -6.17
C VAL A 66 29.11 3.51 -5.90
N ASP A 67 29.69 2.33 -5.97
CA ASP A 67 31.14 2.17 -5.94
C ASP A 67 31.73 2.60 -7.30
N PRO A 68 32.61 3.61 -7.36
CA PRO A 68 33.14 4.11 -8.63
C PRO A 68 34.15 3.17 -9.28
N ASP A 69 34.80 2.30 -8.50
CA ASP A 69 35.85 1.40 -8.99
C ASP A 69 35.24 0.08 -9.48
N LEU A 70 34.18 -0.42 -8.81
CA LEU A 70 33.51 -1.69 -9.13
C LEU A 70 32.22 -1.52 -9.92
N GLY A 71 31.62 -0.32 -9.92
CA GLY A 71 30.29 -0.09 -10.49
C GLY A 71 29.15 -0.74 -9.70
N GLU A 72 29.41 -1.23 -8.48
CA GLU A 72 28.42 -1.89 -7.64
C GLU A 72 27.43 -0.86 -7.08
N ILE A 73 26.12 -1.14 -7.21
CA ILE A 73 25.05 -0.28 -6.71
C ILE A 73 24.42 -0.94 -5.49
N ARG A 74 24.38 -0.23 -4.36
CA ARG A 74 23.71 -0.69 -3.13
C ARG A 74 22.59 0.25 -2.73
N VAL A 75 21.43 -0.32 -2.44
CA VAL A 75 20.26 0.43 -1.95
C VAL A 75 20.34 0.54 -0.43
N HIS A 76 20.67 1.74 0.06
CA HIS A 76 20.84 1.98 1.50
C HIS A 76 19.49 2.22 2.21
N ARG A 77 18.63 3.03 1.59
CA ARG A 77 17.32 3.38 2.17
C ARG A 77 16.28 3.70 1.11
N ILE A 78 15.06 3.23 1.32
CA ILE A 78 13.89 3.63 0.53
C ILE A 78 12.81 4.21 1.44
N VAL A 79 12.26 5.34 1.03
CA VAL A 79 11.11 5.99 1.67
C VAL A 79 9.97 6.10 0.66
N ALA A 80 8.80 5.57 1.01
CA ALA A 80 7.66 5.54 0.13
C ALA A 80 6.35 5.98 0.80
N SER A 81 5.54 6.74 0.07
CA SER A 81 4.24 7.23 0.53
C SER A 81 3.18 6.98 -0.54
N TYR A 82 2.13 6.23 -0.17
CA TYR A 82 1.06 5.82 -1.09
C TYR A 82 -0.33 6.33 -0.68
N GLY A 83 -1.11 6.79 -1.65
CA GLY A 83 -2.54 7.06 -1.53
C GLY A 83 -3.34 5.90 -2.13
N VAL A 84 -3.83 4.99 -1.29
CA VAL A 84 -4.46 3.71 -1.70
C VAL A 84 -5.95 3.59 -1.33
N GLY A 85 -6.60 4.69 -0.95
CA GLY A 85 -7.99 4.68 -0.53
C GLY A 85 -8.16 4.20 0.91
N ARG A 86 -9.14 3.35 1.22
CA ARG A 86 -9.38 2.86 2.59
C ARG A 86 -8.58 1.57 2.84
N LEU A 87 -7.65 1.62 3.80
CA LEU A 87 -6.96 0.42 4.25
C LEU A 87 -7.89 -0.43 5.12
N LEU A 88 -8.13 -1.68 4.69
CA LEU A 88 -8.89 -2.66 5.48
C LEU A 88 -8.03 -3.27 6.60
N ASN A 89 -6.80 -3.66 6.27
CA ASN A 89 -5.84 -4.19 7.22
C ASN A 89 -4.48 -3.50 7.02
N ARG A 90 -4.06 -2.72 8.02
CA ARG A 90 -2.81 -1.96 7.98
C ARG A 90 -1.58 -2.86 7.88
N LYS A 91 -1.56 -4.00 8.59
CA LYS A 91 -0.42 -4.92 8.61
C LYS A 91 -0.20 -5.55 7.23
N THR A 92 -1.26 -6.07 6.62
CA THR A 92 -1.20 -6.66 5.29
C THR A 92 -0.85 -5.62 4.23
N ALA A 93 -1.44 -4.41 4.32
CA ALA A 93 -1.11 -3.33 3.42
C ALA A 93 0.39 -2.98 3.48
N HIS A 94 0.95 -2.83 4.69
CA HIS A 94 2.37 -2.55 4.88
C HIS A 94 3.28 -3.60 4.23
N SER A 95 2.93 -4.89 4.40
CA SER A 95 3.66 -5.99 3.76
C SER A 95 3.62 -5.92 2.23
N GLN A 96 2.48 -5.52 1.63
CA GLN A 96 2.35 -5.36 0.18
C GLN A 96 3.19 -4.20 -0.35
N LEU A 97 3.22 -3.07 0.36
CA LEU A 97 4.05 -1.93 -0.03
C LEU A 97 5.54 -2.31 -0.03
N LYS A 98 5.99 -2.96 1.04
CA LYS A 98 7.37 -3.45 1.14
C LYS A 98 7.71 -4.47 0.06
N GLY A 99 6.83 -5.44 -0.19
CA GLY A 99 7.01 -6.43 -1.25
C GLY A 99 7.14 -5.80 -2.63
N GLY A 100 6.28 -4.83 -2.95
CA GLY A 100 6.34 -4.11 -4.23
C GLY A 100 7.63 -3.30 -4.40
N ILE A 101 8.14 -2.70 -3.32
CA ILE A 101 9.44 -2.02 -3.33
C ILE A 101 10.58 -3.01 -3.61
N ILE A 102 10.58 -4.16 -2.94
CA ILE A 102 11.62 -5.19 -3.13
C ILE A 102 11.62 -5.71 -4.57
N TRP A 103 10.45 -5.97 -5.15
CA TRP A 103 10.35 -6.31 -6.57
C TRP A 103 10.85 -5.19 -7.48
N GLY A 104 10.57 -3.93 -7.15
CA GLY A 104 11.11 -2.79 -7.88
C GLY A 104 12.64 -2.74 -7.86
N ILE A 105 13.27 -3.06 -6.72
CA ILE A 105 14.73 -3.18 -6.59
C ILE A 105 15.25 -4.33 -7.46
N GLY A 106 14.59 -5.49 -7.41
CA GLY A 106 14.92 -6.66 -8.23
C GLY A 106 14.93 -6.32 -9.72
N MET A 107 13.82 -5.77 -10.22
CA MET A 107 13.68 -5.31 -11.60
C MET A 107 14.72 -4.26 -12.01
N ALA A 108 15.13 -3.38 -11.10
CA ALA A 108 16.05 -2.30 -11.43
C ALA A 108 17.52 -2.74 -11.47
N LEU A 109 17.92 -3.69 -10.61
CA LEU A 109 19.34 -3.99 -10.36
C LEU A 109 19.75 -5.44 -10.65
N HIS A 110 18.82 -6.40 -10.64
CA HIS A 110 19.16 -7.82 -10.63
C HIS A 110 18.50 -8.60 -11.78
N GLU A 111 17.22 -8.34 -12.03
CA GLU A 111 16.39 -9.18 -12.89
C GLU A 111 16.59 -8.81 -14.37
N LYS A 112 17.08 -9.77 -15.15
CA LYS A 112 17.15 -9.68 -16.60
C LYS A 112 16.94 -11.05 -17.20
N THR A 113 15.98 -11.18 -18.11
CA THR A 113 15.79 -12.41 -18.89
C THR A 113 16.70 -12.37 -20.10
N GLU A 114 17.59 -13.34 -20.24
CA GLU A 114 18.49 -13.44 -21.39
C GLU A 114 17.94 -14.45 -22.39
N LEU A 115 17.78 -14.01 -23.64
CA LEU A 115 17.33 -14.85 -24.73
C LEU A 115 18.54 -15.23 -25.60
N ASP A 116 18.69 -16.52 -25.88
CA ASP A 116 19.65 -17.01 -26.86
C ASP A 116 19.22 -16.53 -28.27
N PRO A 117 20.02 -15.72 -28.98
CA PRO A 117 19.67 -15.21 -30.30
C PRO A 117 19.50 -16.29 -31.37
N VAL A 118 20.11 -17.46 -31.19
CA VAL A 118 20.09 -18.55 -32.18
C VAL A 118 18.88 -19.44 -31.96
N THR A 119 18.64 -19.87 -30.73
CA THR A 119 17.55 -20.83 -30.42
C THR A 119 16.27 -20.18 -29.93
N GLY A 120 16.29 -18.90 -29.55
CA GLY A 120 15.17 -18.18 -28.95
C GLY A 120 14.79 -18.65 -27.56
N ARG A 121 15.59 -19.54 -26.94
CA ARG A 121 15.34 -20.05 -25.58
C ARG A 121 15.83 -19.05 -24.53
N VAL A 122 15.22 -19.09 -23.36
CA VAL A 122 15.72 -18.36 -22.19
C VAL A 122 16.99 -19.06 -21.71
N ALA A 123 18.12 -18.35 -21.75
CA ALA A 123 19.43 -18.87 -21.37
C ALA A 123 19.53 -19.04 -19.85
N ASN A 124 19.04 -18.06 -19.09
CA ASN A 124 19.12 -18.03 -17.64
C ASN A 124 17.83 -18.50 -16.93
N ALA A 125 17.25 -19.61 -17.39
CA ALA A 125 16.02 -20.18 -16.84
C ALA A 125 16.25 -20.93 -15.50
N ASN A 126 17.06 -20.38 -14.60
CA ASN A 126 17.42 -20.95 -13.32
C ASN A 126 17.74 -19.82 -12.30
N LEU A 127 17.67 -20.12 -11.00
CA LEU A 127 17.92 -19.14 -9.93
C LEU A 127 19.40 -18.87 -9.66
N ALA A 128 20.32 -19.61 -10.30
CA ALA A 128 21.75 -19.33 -10.18
C ALA A 128 22.16 -18.15 -11.07
N GLU A 129 21.50 -17.98 -12.21
CA GLU A 129 21.80 -16.95 -13.22
C GLU A 129 20.72 -15.86 -13.30
N TYR A 130 19.49 -16.15 -12.87
CA TYR A 130 18.44 -15.13 -12.71
C TYR A 130 18.45 -14.61 -11.27
N HIS A 131 19.16 -13.50 -11.06
CA HIS A 131 19.37 -12.94 -9.74
C HIS A 131 18.09 -12.30 -9.21
N VAL A 132 17.66 -12.75 -8.04
CA VAL A 132 16.59 -12.16 -7.24
C VAL A 132 17.18 -11.51 -5.99
N PRO A 133 16.66 -10.34 -5.55
CA PRO A 133 17.21 -9.66 -4.39
C PRO A 133 17.06 -10.51 -3.13
N VAL A 134 18.15 -10.61 -2.37
CA VAL A 134 18.18 -11.27 -1.06
C VAL A 134 18.09 -10.24 0.06
N ASN A 135 17.98 -10.71 1.31
CA ASN A 135 17.86 -9.83 2.48
C ASN A 135 19.04 -8.86 2.65
N ALA A 136 20.23 -9.21 2.14
CA ALA A 136 21.41 -8.34 2.18
C ALA A 136 21.34 -7.17 1.18
N ASP A 137 20.61 -7.34 0.07
CA ASP A 137 20.51 -6.34 -0.99
C ASP A 137 19.48 -5.24 -0.65
N VAL A 138 18.65 -5.51 0.36
CA VAL A 138 17.56 -4.64 0.77
C VAL A 138 17.93 -3.93 2.07
N GLY A 139 18.27 -2.65 1.95
CA GLY A 139 18.47 -1.75 3.08
C GLY A 139 17.18 -1.38 3.82
N THR A 140 17.18 -0.23 4.49
CA THR A 140 16.02 0.18 5.30
C THR A 140 14.85 0.60 4.40
N ILE A 141 13.68 -0.02 4.59
CA ILE A 141 12.43 0.39 3.90
C ILE A 141 11.45 1.01 4.90
N ASP A 142 11.17 2.30 4.69
CA ASP A 142 10.07 3.03 5.34
C ASP A 142 8.95 3.28 4.32
N ALA A 143 7.79 2.65 4.54
CA ALA A 143 6.66 2.72 3.62
C ALA A 143 5.38 3.03 4.38
N GLY A 144 4.67 4.08 3.96
CA GLY A 144 3.41 4.50 4.53
C GLY A 144 2.30 4.54 3.49
N ALA A 145 1.08 4.19 3.91
CA ALA A 145 -0.12 4.41 3.12
C ALA A 145 -1.19 5.13 3.94
N TYR A 146 -1.78 6.17 3.35
CA TYR A 146 -2.75 7.00 4.05
C TYR A 146 -4.18 6.66 3.62
N GLY A 147 -5.00 6.40 4.63
CA GLY A 147 -6.41 6.06 4.50
C GLY A 147 -7.28 7.30 4.36
N THR A 148 -8.08 7.36 3.29
CA THR A 148 -9.06 8.43 2.95
C THR A 148 -8.47 9.79 2.58
N CYS A 149 -8.81 10.19 1.35
CA CYS A 149 -8.56 11.50 0.78
C CYS A 149 -9.38 12.56 1.52
N ARG A 150 -8.80 13.18 2.55
CA ARG A 150 -9.05 14.59 2.85
C ARG A 150 -7.73 15.30 2.53
N LEU A 151 -7.67 15.94 1.36
CA LEU A 151 -6.54 16.75 0.91
C LEU A 151 -6.26 17.86 1.93
N ARG A 152 -5.45 17.58 2.95
CA ARG A 152 -4.78 18.58 3.77
C ARG A 152 -3.33 18.11 3.99
N TRP A 153 -2.57 18.24 2.91
CA TRP A 153 -1.14 17.92 2.81
C TRP A 153 -0.30 18.54 3.95
N THR A 154 -0.76 19.65 4.52
CA THR A 154 -0.04 20.40 5.55
C THR A 154 -0.18 19.85 6.98
N SER A 155 -1.20 19.07 7.32
CA SER A 155 -1.40 18.65 8.73
C SER A 155 -0.67 17.35 9.11
N CYS A 156 -0.40 16.46 8.15
CA CYS A 156 0.23 15.16 8.43
C CYS A 156 1.75 15.25 8.69
N TRP A 157 2.39 16.34 8.25
CA TRP A 157 3.79 16.66 8.58
C TRP A 157 4.05 16.79 10.08
N THR A 158 3.01 17.10 10.87
CA THR A 158 3.13 17.28 12.32
C THR A 158 3.11 15.97 13.11
N GLU A 159 2.44 14.94 12.60
CA GLU A 159 2.30 13.65 13.30
C GLU A 159 3.53 12.75 13.07
N ALA A 160 4.15 12.86 11.88
CA ALA A 160 5.46 12.29 11.58
C ALA A 160 6.62 12.87 12.43
N ARG A 161 6.42 14.00 13.14
CA ARG A 161 7.41 14.59 14.07
C ARG A 161 7.41 13.96 15.47
N SER A 162 6.41 13.14 15.81
CA SER A 162 6.21 12.67 17.20
C SER A 162 6.76 11.27 17.49
N GLY A 163 7.24 10.54 16.48
CA GLY A 163 7.96 9.28 16.66
C GLY A 163 9.38 9.51 17.16
N PRO A 164 9.88 8.73 18.14
CA PRO A 164 11.20 8.98 18.72
C PRO A 164 12.29 8.63 17.71
N GLY A 165 12.97 9.66 17.16
CA GLY A 165 14.30 9.52 16.54
C GLY A 165 14.45 9.78 15.04
N TRP A 166 13.45 10.29 14.30
CA TRP A 166 13.56 10.49 12.84
C TRP A 166 13.86 11.95 12.43
N LEU A 167 14.83 12.10 11.52
CA LEU A 167 15.38 13.32 10.89
C LEU A 167 14.65 14.66 11.15
N ARG A 168 15.35 15.62 11.76
CA ARG A 168 15.01 17.05 11.64
C ARG A 168 15.47 17.57 10.26
N TRP A 169 14.52 17.77 9.34
CA TRP A 169 14.75 18.62 8.18
C TRP A 169 14.53 20.09 8.59
N PRO A 170 15.45 21.03 8.27
CA PRO A 170 15.29 22.43 8.67
C PRO A 170 14.06 23.06 8.02
N PRO A 171 13.37 24.00 8.69
CA PRO A 171 12.14 24.59 8.19
C PRO A 171 12.46 25.60 7.07
N SER A 172 12.13 25.27 5.82
CA SER A 172 11.97 26.30 4.80
C SER A 172 10.53 26.84 4.88
N ASN A 173 10.39 28.01 5.50
CA ASN A 173 9.20 28.82 5.37
C ASN A 173 9.16 29.38 3.94
N GLY A 174 8.22 28.92 3.12
CA GLY A 174 7.92 29.60 1.87
C GLY A 174 7.40 28.67 0.77
N LYS A 175 6.24 29.03 0.24
CA LYS A 175 5.57 28.43 -0.93
C LYS A 175 6.59 28.07 -2.03
N MET A 176 6.68 26.79 -2.41
CA MET A 176 7.37 26.38 -3.63
C MET A 176 6.53 26.79 -4.84
N SER A 177 7.01 27.76 -5.62
CA SER A 177 6.58 27.98 -7.01
C SER A 177 7.34 27.01 -7.94
N PRO A 178 6.81 26.68 -9.13
CA PRO A 178 7.29 25.55 -9.93
C PRO A 178 8.50 25.88 -10.85
N THR A 179 9.31 26.87 -10.53
CA THR A 179 10.39 27.33 -11.42
C THR A 179 11.68 27.51 -10.65
N GLY A 180 12.63 26.61 -10.83
CA GLY A 180 13.94 26.71 -10.20
C GLY A 180 14.83 25.48 -10.41
N LEU A 181 15.22 25.23 -11.66
CA LEU A 181 16.47 24.52 -11.94
C LEU A 181 17.61 25.41 -11.46
N VAL A 182 18.46 24.90 -10.56
CA VAL A 182 19.75 25.53 -10.21
C VAL A 182 20.84 24.49 -10.53
N PRO A 183 21.87 24.85 -11.32
CA PRO A 183 22.87 23.91 -11.79
C PRO A 183 23.88 23.54 -10.69
N ALA A 184 24.45 22.34 -10.81
CA ALA A 184 25.51 21.85 -9.97
C ALA A 184 26.83 22.58 -10.26
N THR A 185 27.50 23.02 -9.20
CA THR A 185 28.97 23.18 -9.13
C THR A 185 29.48 22.20 -8.11
#